data_AF-A0A452SJH1-F1
#
_entry.id   AF-A0A452SJH1-F1
#
_cell.length_a   1.000
_cell.length_b   1.000
_cell.length_c   1.000
_cell.angle_alpha   90.00
_cell.angle_beta   90.00
_cell.angle_gamma   90.00
#
_symmetry.space_group_name_H-M   'P 1'
#
loop_
_entity.id
_entity.type
_entity.pdbx_description
1 polymer ?
#
loop_
_entity_poly.entity_id
_entity_poly.type
_entity_poly.pdbx_seq_one_letter_code
_entity_poly.pdbx_strand_id
1 'polypeptide(L)'
;MWAALRLALRPCARAFVPGPRAYHGDSVATLGTQPDSGSAIYQENYEQMKALVNQLRERAQKIRLGGNEKARELHKSRGKLLARERVDNLIDPGSPFLELSQFAGYQLYGNEEVPAGGIITGIGRVSGVECVIVANDATIKGGTYYPVTVKKHLRAQEIAMQNRLPCIYLVDSGGANLPRQAEIFPDRDHFGRIFYNQAIMSSQNIAQVISC
;
A
#
# COMPACT_ATOMS: atom_id res chain seq x y z
N MET A 1 20.67 -63.38 -3.79
CA MET A 1 21.65 -62.31 -3.51
C MET A 1 21.08 -60.98 -4.01
N TRP A 2 20.14 -60.38 -3.27
CA TRP A 2 19.60 -59.04 -3.54
C TRP A 2 19.40 -58.36 -2.19
N ALA A 3 20.32 -57.47 -1.83
CA ALA A 3 20.30 -56.71 -0.58
C ALA A 3 19.42 -55.47 -0.75
N ALA A 4 18.43 -55.31 0.13
CA ALA A 4 17.59 -54.13 0.20
C ALA A 4 18.37 -52.96 0.81
N LEU A 5 18.69 -51.96 0.00
CA LEU A 5 19.29 -50.70 0.45
C LEU A 5 18.18 -49.83 1.08
N ARG A 6 18.07 -49.83 2.41
CA ARG A 6 17.22 -48.86 3.13
C ARG A 6 17.92 -47.49 3.12
N LEU A 7 17.41 -46.56 2.31
CA LEU A 7 17.82 -45.16 2.35
C LEU A 7 17.26 -44.53 3.64
N ALA A 8 18.14 -44.26 4.61
CA ALA A 8 17.78 -43.53 5.82
C ALA A 8 17.55 -42.05 5.46
N LEU A 9 16.30 -41.59 5.55
CA LEU A 9 15.95 -40.17 5.46
C LEU A 9 16.58 -39.44 6.65
N ARG A 10 17.55 -38.57 6.39
CA ARG A 10 18.11 -37.67 7.39
C ARG A 10 17.06 -36.59 7.71
N PRO A 11 16.72 -36.34 8.99
CA PRO A 11 15.85 -35.24 9.34
C PRO A 11 16.54 -33.92 8.96
N CYS A 12 15.82 -33.10 8.20
CA CYS A 12 16.24 -31.76 7.82
C CYS A 12 16.42 -30.94 9.11
N ALA A 13 17.64 -30.45 9.36
CA ALA A 13 17.90 -29.58 10.49
C ALA A 13 17.00 -28.34 10.37
N ARG A 14 16.11 -28.12 11.34
CA ARG A 14 15.33 -26.87 11.43
C ARG A 14 16.32 -25.71 11.47
N ALA A 15 16.27 -24.85 10.47
CA ALA A 15 16.96 -23.58 10.51
C ALA A 15 16.52 -22.82 11.77
N PHE A 16 17.49 -22.29 12.51
CA PHE A 16 17.24 -21.42 13.64
C PHE A 16 16.48 -20.19 13.14
N VAL A 17 15.19 -20.10 13.48
CA VAL A 17 14.40 -18.88 13.28
C VAL A 17 14.81 -17.95 14.42
N PRO A 18 15.45 -16.80 14.15
CA PRO A 18 15.69 -15.83 15.20
C PRO A 18 14.32 -15.42 15.75
N GLY A 19 14.11 -15.58 17.07
CA GLY A 19 12.91 -15.08 17.72
C GLY A 19 12.73 -13.58 17.47
N PRO A 20 11.52 -13.02 17.67
CA PRO A 20 11.31 -11.59 17.58
C PRO A 20 12.34 -10.88 18.45
N ARG A 21 13.05 -9.88 17.89
CA ARG A 21 13.90 -9.00 18.71
C ARG A 21 13.01 -8.43 19.81
N ALA A 22 13.24 -8.86 21.04
CA ALA A 22 12.67 -8.19 22.20
C ALA A 22 13.18 -6.74 22.14
N TYR A 23 12.28 -5.79 21.92
CA TYR A 23 12.59 -4.39 22.16
C TYR A 23 13.00 -4.30 23.64
N HIS A 24 14.22 -3.84 23.93
CA HIS A 24 14.66 -3.48 25.28
C HIS A 24 13.74 -2.36 25.79
N GLY A 25 12.60 -2.72 26.36
CA GLY A 25 11.51 -1.81 26.70
C GLY A 25 11.43 -1.40 28.16
N ASP A 26 12.22 -1.98 29.06
CA ASP A 26 11.96 -1.83 30.51
C ASP A 26 13.04 -1.08 31.31
N SER A 27 13.98 -0.39 30.65
CA SER A 27 14.87 0.56 31.37
C SER A 27 15.51 1.60 30.44
N VAL A 28 14.71 2.27 29.61
CA VAL A 28 15.20 3.40 28.81
C VAL A 28 15.04 4.68 29.62
N ALA A 29 16.07 5.53 29.68
CA ALA A 29 15.98 6.83 30.32
C ALA A 29 14.89 7.68 29.65
N THR A 30 13.88 8.08 30.41
CA THR A 30 12.81 8.96 29.93
C THR A 30 13.35 10.37 29.74
N LEU A 31 13.28 10.89 28.51
CA LEU A 31 13.58 12.28 28.21
C LEU A 31 12.30 13.12 28.36
N GLY A 32 12.37 14.17 29.17
CA GLY A 32 11.30 15.16 29.33
C GLY A 32 10.46 14.99 30.60
N THR A 33 9.77 16.06 30.95
CA THR A 33 8.74 16.10 32.01
C THR A 33 7.36 15.97 31.36
N GLN A 34 6.35 15.53 32.12
CA GLN A 34 4.98 15.63 31.63
C GLN A 34 4.62 17.10 31.39
N PRO A 35 4.03 17.45 30.23
CA PRO A 35 3.60 18.81 29.97
C PRO A 35 2.45 19.20 30.91
N ASP A 36 2.47 20.44 31.40
CA ASP A 36 1.34 20.98 32.14
C ASP A 36 0.17 21.24 31.19
N SER A 37 -0.76 20.30 31.14
CA SER A 37 -1.95 20.39 30.31
C SER A 37 -2.91 21.50 30.75
N GLY A 38 -2.78 22.04 31.97
CA GLY A 38 -3.59 23.16 32.44
C GLY A 38 -3.08 24.52 31.97
N SER A 39 -1.83 24.60 31.50
CA SER A 39 -1.23 25.85 31.07
C SER A 39 -1.93 26.42 29.83
N ALA A 40 -2.03 27.75 29.76
CA ALA A 40 -2.62 28.45 28.61
C ALA A 40 -1.87 28.12 27.30
N ILE A 41 -0.54 28.02 27.36
CA ILE A 41 0.32 27.68 26.21
C ILE A 41 -0.01 26.27 25.68
N TYR A 42 -0.17 25.29 26.57
CA TYR A 42 -0.54 23.94 26.15
C TYR A 42 -1.92 23.94 25.47
N GLN A 43 -2.91 24.61 26.06
CA GLN A 43 -4.27 24.66 25.54
C GLN A 43 -4.34 25.33 24.16
N GLU A 44 -3.62 26.44 23.97
CA GLU A 44 -3.52 27.10 22.67
C GLU A 44 -2.89 26.20 21.61
N ASN A 45 -1.74 25.59 21.91
CA ASN A 45 -1.06 24.67 20.99
C ASN A 45 -1.93 23.45 20.65
N TYR A 46 -2.65 22.92 21.64
CA TYR A 46 -3.55 21.80 21.48
C TYR A 46 -4.70 22.13 20.51
N GLU A 47 -5.38 23.26 20.70
CA GLU A 47 -6.51 23.64 19.85
C GLU A 47 -6.07 23.95 18.41
N GLN A 48 -4.91 24.60 18.23
CA GLN A 48 -4.34 24.82 16.89
C GLN A 48 -4.02 23.50 16.17
N MET A 49 -3.35 22.56 16.85
CA MET A 49 -3.02 21.26 16.27
C MET A 49 -4.28 20.42 15.98
N LYS A 50 -5.24 20.44 16.90
CA LYS A 50 -6.52 19.73 16.75
C LYS A 50 -7.29 20.20 15.52
N ALA A 51 -7.30 21.49 15.24
CA ALA A 51 -7.92 22.03 14.03
C ALA A 51 -7.27 21.45 12.75
N LEU A 52 -5.93 21.40 12.69
CA LEU A 52 -5.19 20.83 11.55
C LEU A 52 -5.44 19.32 11.40
N VAL A 53 -5.45 18.58 12.51
CA VAL A 53 -5.73 17.14 12.52
C VAL A 53 -7.15 16.86 12.04
N ASN A 54 -8.13 17.67 12.43
CA ASN A 54 -9.51 17.53 11.97
C ASN A 54 -9.61 17.77 10.45
N GLN A 55 -8.99 18.83 9.94
CA GLN A 55 -8.92 19.09 8.50
C GLN A 55 -8.27 17.94 7.73
N LEU A 56 -7.18 17.37 8.26
CA LEU A 56 -6.52 16.21 7.68
C LEU A 56 -7.49 15.02 7.62
N ARG A 57 -8.18 14.72 8.73
CA ARG A 57 -9.13 13.60 8.82
C ARG A 57 -10.29 13.76 7.84
N GLU A 58 -10.89 14.95 7.77
CA GLU A 58 -11.99 15.23 6.84
C GLU A 58 -11.58 15.00 5.38
N ARG A 59 -10.42 15.54 4.98
CA ARG A 59 -9.90 15.35 3.62
C ARG A 59 -9.56 13.89 3.34
N ALA A 60 -8.95 13.20 4.31
CA ALA A 60 -8.62 11.78 4.20
C ALA A 60 -9.89 10.93 4.05
N GLN A 61 -10.98 11.26 4.76
CA GLN A 61 -12.26 10.58 4.61
C GLN A 61 -12.86 10.79 3.23
N LYS A 62 -12.84 12.03 2.70
CA LYS A 62 -13.28 12.30 1.32
C LYS A 62 -12.49 11.46 0.32
N ILE A 63 -11.16 11.41 0.46
CA ILE A 63 -10.29 10.62 -0.42
C ILE A 63 -10.56 9.11 -0.30
N ARG A 64 -10.84 8.63 0.92
CA ARG A 64 -11.13 7.21 1.18
C ARG A 64 -12.34 6.70 0.39
N LEU A 65 -13.29 7.59 0.05
CA LEU A 65 -14.47 7.23 -0.73
C LEU A 65 -14.15 6.72 -2.14
N GLY A 66 -13.03 7.15 -2.74
CA GLY A 66 -12.69 6.83 -4.13
C GLY A 66 -13.41 7.73 -5.13
N GLY A 67 -13.90 7.16 -6.23
CA GLY A 67 -14.68 7.87 -7.24
C GLY A 67 -16.03 8.41 -6.72
N ASN A 68 -16.75 9.12 -7.59
CA ASN A 68 -18.07 9.65 -7.23
C ASN A 68 -19.09 8.52 -6.93
N GLU A 69 -20.18 8.86 -6.26
CA GLU A 69 -21.22 7.91 -5.85
C GLU A 69 -21.75 7.06 -7.00
N LYS A 70 -22.14 7.68 -8.11
CA LYS A 70 -22.61 6.98 -9.31
C LYS A 70 -21.61 5.96 -9.83
N ALA A 71 -20.30 6.26 -9.83
CA ALA A 71 -19.27 5.33 -10.26
C ALA A 71 -19.11 4.15 -9.29
N ARG A 72 -19.22 4.40 -7.98
CA ARG A 72 -19.16 3.35 -6.94
C ARG A 72 -20.36 2.42 -7.01
N GLU A 73 -21.56 2.96 -7.18
CA GLU A 73 -22.79 2.18 -7.37
C GLU A 73 -22.73 1.34 -8.63
N LEU A 74 -22.29 1.92 -9.76
CA LEU A 74 -22.13 1.19 -11.02
C LEU A 74 -21.08 0.07 -10.90
N HIS A 75 -20.01 0.29 -10.14
CA HIS A 75 -18.99 -0.73 -9.89
C HIS A 75 -19.58 -1.89 -9.06
N LYS A 76 -20.32 -1.57 -8.00
CA LYS A 76 -20.98 -2.56 -7.14
C LYS A 76 -22.10 -3.32 -7.85
N SER A 77 -22.88 -2.66 -8.71
CA SER A 77 -23.96 -3.30 -9.48
C SER A 77 -23.46 -4.36 -10.46
N ARG A 78 -22.16 -4.33 -10.80
CA ARG A 78 -21.48 -5.37 -11.58
C ARG A 78 -20.97 -6.55 -10.72
N GLY A 79 -21.32 -6.61 -9.44
CA GLY A 79 -20.89 -7.66 -8.51
C GLY A 79 -19.43 -7.54 -8.06
N LYS A 80 -18.80 -6.37 -8.23
CA LYS A 80 -17.39 -6.15 -7.88
C LYS A 80 -17.25 -5.42 -6.54
N LEU A 81 -16.27 -5.82 -5.75
CA LEU A 81 -15.84 -5.11 -4.56
C LEU A 81 -15.06 -3.84 -4.93
N LEU A 82 -15.19 -2.78 -4.13
CA LEU A 82 -14.37 -1.57 -4.24
C LEU A 82 -12.91 -1.88 -3.91
N ALA A 83 -11.97 -1.05 -4.37
CA ALA A 83 -10.53 -1.28 -4.17
C ALA A 83 -10.16 -1.49 -2.68
N ARG A 84 -10.68 -0.65 -1.78
CA ARG A 84 -10.43 -0.79 -0.33
C ARG A 84 -11.13 -2.00 0.28
N GLU A 85 -12.34 -2.33 -0.19
CA GLU A 85 -13.01 -3.56 0.24
C GLU A 85 -12.21 -4.80 -0.18
N ARG A 86 -11.58 -4.79 -1.36
CA ARG A 86 -10.68 -5.88 -1.79
C ARG A 86 -9.43 -5.98 -0.90
N VAL A 87 -8.83 -4.85 -0.52
CA VAL A 87 -7.69 -4.84 0.42
C VAL A 87 -8.12 -5.36 1.79
N ASP A 88 -9.23 -4.86 2.33
CA ASP A 88 -9.74 -5.25 3.64
C ASP A 88 -10.09 -6.76 3.71
N ASN A 89 -10.55 -7.36 2.61
CA ASN A 89 -10.80 -8.80 2.51
C ASN A 89 -9.54 -9.65 2.26
N LEU A 90 -8.45 -9.05 1.78
CA LEU A 90 -7.19 -9.73 1.50
C LEU A 90 -6.32 -9.87 2.74
N ILE A 91 -6.28 -8.83 3.57
CA ILE A 91 -5.40 -8.79 4.75
C ILE A 91 -5.94 -9.65 5.90
N ASP A 92 -5.04 -10.10 6.76
CA ASP A 92 -5.38 -10.91 7.92
C ASP A 92 -6.35 -10.16 8.85
N PRO A 93 -7.41 -10.80 9.37
CA PRO A 93 -8.37 -10.16 10.26
C PRO A 93 -7.70 -9.48 11.47
N GLY A 94 -8.01 -8.20 11.68
CA GLY A 94 -7.44 -7.39 12.76
C GLY A 94 -6.00 -6.92 12.53
N SER A 95 -5.36 -7.28 11.42
CA SER A 95 -4.04 -6.76 11.08
C SER A 95 -4.11 -5.30 10.63
N PRO A 96 -3.10 -4.48 10.94
CA PRO A 96 -3.04 -3.10 10.48
C PRO A 96 -2.73 -3.04 8.99
N PHE A 97 -3.20 -1.98 8.34
CA PHE A 97 -2.80 -1.62 6.99
C PHE A 97 -2.14 -0.24 6.98
N LEU A 98 -0.86 -0.18 6.62
CA LEU A 98 -0.11 1.06 6.49
C LEU A 98 -0.28 1.59 5.06
N GLU A 99 -1.27 2.46 4.86
CA GLU A 99 -1.50 3.08 3.56
C GLU A 99 -0.40 4.09 3.20
N LEU A 100 0.05 4.05 1.95
CA LEU A 100 1.08 4.92 1.41
C LEU A 100 0.47 5.99 0.50
N SER A 101 0.93 7.23 0.66
CA SER A 101 0.59 8.35 -0.22
C SER A 101 -0.93 8.50 -0.44
N GLN A 102 -1.71 8.45 0.64
CA GLN A 102 -3.17 8.59 0.60
C GLN A 102 -3.62 9.86 -0.13
N PHE A 103 -2.88 10.96 0.00
CA PHE A 103 -3.17 12.25 -0.63
C PHE A 103 -2.64 12.40 -2.06
N ALA A 104 -2.14 11.34 -2.69
CA ALA A 104 -1.70 11.41 -4.08
C ALA A 104 -2.82 11.94 -4.99
N GLY A 105 -2.48 12.85 -5.90
CA GLY A 105 -3.43 13.48 -6.82
C GLY A 105 -4.33 14.57 -6.22
N TYR A 106 -4.27 14.82 -4.90
CA TYR A 106 -5.07 15.86 -4.26
C TYR A 106 -4.75 17.25 -4.85
N GLN A 107 -5.76 17.88 -5.47
CA GLN A 107 -5.68 19.19 -6.13
C GLN A 107 -4.61 19.31 -7.25
N LEU A 108 -4.12 18.17 -7.77
CA LEU A 108 -3.01 18.17 -8.74
C LEU A 108 -3.47 18.42 -10.18
N TYR A 109 -4.70 18.03 -10.53
CA TYR A 109 -5.20 18.03 -11.91
C TYR A 109 -6.31 19.06 -12.15
N GLY A 110 -6.23 20.20 -11.46
CA GLY A 110 -7.22 21.27 -11.55
C GLY A 110 -8.60 20.79 -11.13
N ASN A 111 -9.54 20.73 -12.09
CA ASN A 111 -10.92 20.34 -11.84
C ASN A 111 -11.12 18.81 -11.81
N GLU A 112 -10.11 18.03 -12.19
CA GLU A 112 -10.18 16.57 -12.14
C GLU A 112 -9.76 16.06 -10.77
N GLU A 113 -10.70 15.47 -10.03
CA GLU A 113 -10.39 14.75 -8.80
C GLU A 113 -9.85 13.35 -9.13
N VAL A 114 -8.64 13.05 -8.65
CA VAL A 114 -8.01 11.72 -8.73
C VAL A 114 -7.63 11.25 -7.32
N PRO A 115 -8.62 10.87 -6.49
CA PRO A 115 -8.39 10.48 -5.09
C PRO A 115 -7.35 9.37 -4.97
N ALA A 116 -6.43 9.50 -4.02
CA ALA A 116 -5.33 8.57 -3.80
C ALA A 116 -4.48 8.26 -5.05
N GLY A 117 -4.54 9.08 -6.10
CA GLY A 117 -3.87 8.86 -7.37
C GLY A 117 -4.48 7.71 -8.19
N GLY A 118 -5.73 7.30 -7.93
CA GLY A 118 -6.41 6.21 -8.64
C GLY A 118 -5.96 4.80 -8.22
N ILE A 119 -5.07 4.69 -7.23
CA ILE A 119 -4.58 3.41 -6.69
C ILE A 119 -4.45 3.48 -5.16
N ILE A 120 -4.82 2.40 -4.50
CA ILE A 120 -4.52 2.18 -3.09
C ILE A 120 -3.22 1.40 -3.02
N THR A 121 -2.22 1.94 -2.30
CA THR A 121 -0.96 1.25 -2.04
C THR A 121 -0.70 1.21 -0.56
N GLY A 122 -0.12 0.12 -0.06
CA GLY A 122 0.20 0.03 1.35
C GLY A 122 0.82 -1.29 1.74
N ILE A 123 1.19 -1.41 3.02
CA ILE A 123 1.72 -2.63 3.60
C ILE A 123 0.65 -3.24 4.49
N GLY A 124 0.31 -4.50 4.24
CA GLY A 124 -0.63 -5.27 5.03
C GLY A 124 -0.09 -6.68 5.27
N ARG A 125 -0.65 -7.38 6.26
CA ARG A 125 -0.28 -8.78 6.53
C ARG A 125 -1.22 -9.71 5.78
N VAL A 126 -0.69 -10.67 5.04
CA VAL A 126 -1.45 -11.70 4.31
C VAL A 126 -0.86 -13.05 4.66
N SER A 127 -1.65 -13.90 5.30
CA SER A 127 -1.21 -15.21 5.80
C SER A 127 0.04 -15.13 6.68
N GLY A 128 0.11 -14.13 7.57
CA GLY A 128 1.25 -13.91 8.45
C GLY A 128 2.43 -13.15 7.83
N VAL A 129 2.42 -12.87 6.52
CA VAL A 129 3.53 -12.23 5.80
C VAL A 129 3.21 -10.77 5.49
N GLU A 130 4.16 -9.87 5.73
CA GLU A 130 4.03 -8.46 5.35
C GLU A 130 4.22 -8.30 3.84
N CYS A 131 3.20 -7.78 3.16
CA CYS A 131 3.16 -7.64 1.71
C CYS A 131 2.89 -6.18 1.34
N VAL A 132 3.54 -5.72 0.27
CA VAL A 132 3.09 -4.50 -0.42
C VAL A 132 1.90 -4.86 -1.29
N ILE A 133 0.78 -4.19 -1.07
CA ILE A 133 -0.45 -4.35 -1.83
C ILE A 133 -0.64 -3.12 -2.71
N VAL A 134 -0.95 -3.33 -3.98
CA VAL A 134 -1.29 -2.28 -4.96
C VAL A 134 -2.63 -2.62 -5.57
N ALA A 135 -3.65 -1.81 -5.33
CA ALA A 135 -5.00 -2.03 -5.83
C ALA A 135 -5.49 -0.85 -6.66
N ASN A 136 -5.88 -1.10 -7.91
CA ASN A 136 -6.49 -0.06 -8.75
C ASN A 136 -7.91 0.25 -8.31
N ASP A 137 -8.28 1.53 -8.34
CA ASP A 137 -9.66 1.95 -8.11
C ASP A 137 -10.36 2.27 -9.44
N ALA A 138 -11.09 1.28 -9.96
CA ALA A 138 -11.84 1.40 -11.20
C ALA A 138 -12.94 2.49 -11.16
N THR A 139 -13.33 2.96 -9.97
CA THR A 139 -14.33 4.03 -9.84
C THR A 139 -13.77 5.40 -10.19
N ILE A 140 -12.44 5.54 -10.26
CA ILE A 140 -11.73 6.78 -10.61
C ILE A 140 -11.32 6.70 -12.07
N LYS A 141 -12.09 7.33 -12.96
CA LYS A 141 -11.79 7.41 -14.41
C LYS A 141 -11.51 6.03 -15.04
N GLY A 142 -12.25 5.01 -14.60
CA GLY A 142 -12.08 3.62 -15.07
C GLY A 142 -10.77 2.95 -14.61
N GLY A 143 -10.13 3.46 -13.57
CA GLY A 143 -8.84 2.94 -13.08
C GLY A 143 -7.66 3.29 -14.00
N THR A 144 -7.80 4.31 -14.85
CA THR A 144 -6.75 4.74 -15.77
C THR A 144 -5.58 5.36 -15.03
N TYR A 145 -4.36 5.11 -15.50
CA TYR A 145 -3.14 5.67 -14.92
C TYR A 145 -2.97 7.12 -15.31
N TYR A 146 -2.93 8.00 -14.32
CA TYR A 146 -2.42 9.36 -14.42
C TYR A 146 -0.90 9.35 -14.16
N PRO A 147 -0.17 10.44 -14.47
CA PRO A 147 1.25 10.55 -14.13
C PRO A 147 1.55 10.27 -12.64
N VAL A 148 0.68 10.76 -11.74
CA VAL A 148 0.83 10.49 -10.30
C VAL A 148 0.57 9.03 -9.94
N THR A 149 -0.28 8.33 -10.69
CA THR A 149 -0.57 6.91 -10.50
C THR A 149 0.68 6.08 -10.78
N VAL A 150 1.38 6.38 -11.88
CA VAL A 150 2.66 5.73 -12.22
C VAL A 150 3.67 5.97 -11.11
N LYS A 151 3.86 7.23 -10.71
CA LYS A 151 4.81 7.60 -9.65
C LYS A 151 4.50 6.89 -8.32
N LYS A 152 3.23 6.84 -7.92
CA LYS A 152 2.80 6.15 -6.69
C LYS A 152 3.00 4.64 -6.78
N HIS A 153 2.74 4.02 -7.93
CA HIS A 153 3.00 2.59 -8.14
C HIS A 153 4.50 2.27 -8.05
N LEU A 154 5.34 3.04 -8.75
CA LEU A 154 6.80 2.86 -8.70
C LEU A 154 7.34 3.05 -7.28
N ARG A 155 6.82 4.03 -6.54
CA ARG A 155 7.20 4.22 -5.13
C ARG A 155 6.83 3.02 -4.25
N ALA A 156 5.68 2.40 -4.48
CA ALA A 156 5.29 1.19 -3.75
C ALA A 156 6.23 0.02 -4.06
N GLN A 157 6.62 -0.16 -5.32
CA GLN A 157 7.60 -1.19 -5.71
C GLN A 157 9.00 -0.90 -5.16
N GLU A 158 9.41 0.37 -5.11
CA GLU A 158 10.69 0.75 -4.51
C GLU A 158 10.73 0.37 -3.03
N ILE A 159 9.65 0.67 -2.28
CA ILE A 159 9.50 0.25 -0.88
C ILE A 159 9.54 -1.28 -0.77
N ALA A 160 8.83 -1.99 -1.64
CA ALA A 160 8.84 -3.45 -1.66
C ALA A 160 10.25 -4.02 -1.86
N MET A 161 10.98 -3.49 -2.84
CA MET A 161 12.34 -3.92 -3.17
C MET A 161 13.33 -3.62 -2.04
N GLN A 162 13.30 -2.41 -1.47
CA GLN A 162 14.20 -2.00 -0.38
C GLN A 162 13.99 -2.81 0.91
N ASN A 163 12.76 -3.26 1.17
CA ASN A 163 12.39 -3.98 2.39
C ASN A 163 12.17 -5.48 2.16
N ARG A 164 12.42 -5.99 0.94
CA ARG A 164 12.20 -7.38 0.52
C ARG A 164 10.79 -7.91 0.80
N LEU A 165 9.78 -7.07 0.57
CA LEU A 165 8.37 -7.40 0.79
C LEU A 165 7.75 -7.99 -0.48
N PRO A 166 7.06 -9.15 -0.42
CA PRO A 166 6.26 -9.65 -1.53
C PRO A 166 5.24 -8.61 -2.03
N CYS A 167 5.00 -8.61 -3.33
CA CYS A 167 4.05 -7.69 -3.96
C CYS A 167 2.76 -8.43 -4.35
N ILE A 168 1.61 -7.87 -3.98
CA ILE A 168 0.29 -8.32 -4.43
C ILE A 168 -0.39 -7.20 -5.22
N TYR A 169 -0.68 -7.47 -6.49
CA TYR A 169 -1.33 -6.54 -7.41
C TYR A 169 -2.80 -6.93 -7.60
N LEU A 170 -3.73 -6.09 -7.14
CA LEU A 170 -5.17 -6.21 -7.36
C LEU A 170 -5.53 -5.34 -8.57
N VAL A 171 -5.39 -5.92 -9.76
CA VAL A 171 -5.40 -5.17 -11.02
C VAL A 171 -6.83 -4.96 -11.50
N ASP A 172 -7.19 -3.69 -11.69
CA ASP A 172 -8.51 -3.29 -12.20
C ASP A 172 -8.40 -1.92 -12.89
N SER A 173 -7.65 -1.90 -14.01
CA SER A 173 -7.28 -0.68 -14.71
C SER A 173 -7.75 -0.68 -16.16
N GLY A 174 -8.34 0.43 -16.60
CA GLY A 174 -8.67 0.70 -17.99
C GLY A 174 -7.50 1.15 -18.88
N GLY A 175 -6.25 1.10 -18.39
CA GLY A 175 -5.05 1.47 -19.15
C GLY A 175 -4.48 2.85 -18.76
N ALA A 176 -3.91 3.57 -19.72
CA ALA A 176 -3.29 4.88 -19.50
C ALA A 176 -4.28 6.03 -19.73
N ASN A 177 -4.12 7.15 -19.03
CA ASN A 177 -4.80 8.39 -19.34
C ASN A 177 -4.24 8.99 -20.65
N LEU A 178 -4.89 8.70 -21.78
CA LEU A 178 -4.41 9.07 -23.12
C LEU A 178 -4.10 10.56 -23.30
N PRO A 179 -4.88 11.52 -22.77
CA PRO A 179 -4.54 12.94 -22.87
C PRO A 179 -3.18 13.30 -22.27
N ARG A 180 -2.68 12.51 -21.32
CA ARG A 180 -1.41 12.72 -20.61
C ARG A 180 -0.36 11.66 -20.94
N GLN A 181 -0.54 10.91 -22.04
CA GLN A 181 0.30 9.76 -22.38
C GLN A 181 1.81 10.06 -22.40
N ALA A 182 2.20 11.28 -22.78
CA ALA A 182 3.61 11.68 -22.88
C ALA A 182 4.30 11.71 -21.49
N GLU A 183 3.52 11.93 -20.43
CA GLU A 183 3.97 11.93 -19.02
C GLU A 183 3.77 10.55 -18.36
N ILE A 184 3.30 9.55 -19.10
CA ILE A 184 2.95 8.22 -18.58
C ILE A 184 3.75 7.11 -19.26
N PHE A 185 4.15 7.28 -20.53
CA PHE A 185 4.67 6.18 -21.36
C PHE A 185 6.18 6.21 -21.63
N PRO A 186 6.77 7.29 -22.20
CA PRO A 186 8.04 7.17 -22.91
C PRO A 186 9.32 7.14 -22.05
N ASP A 187 9.31 7.70 -20.84
CA ASP A 187 10.53 7.92 -20.07
C ASP A 187 10.94 6.71 -19.19
N ARG A 188 12.16 6.73 -18.67
CA ARG A 188 12.74 5.65 -17.85
C ARG A 188 11.91 5.32 -16.61
N ASP A 189 11.31 6.32 -15.99
CA ASP A 189 10.53 6.20 -14.76
C ASP A 189 9.02 6.33 -15.02
N HIS A 190 8.61 5.96 -16.25
CA HIS A 190 7.22 5.88 -16.67
C HIS A 190 6.68 4.44 -16.57
N PHE A 191 5.47 4.18 -17.11
CA PHE A 191 4.70 2.96 -16.89
C PHE A 191 5.49 1.66 -17.15
N GLY A 192 6.36 1.63 -18.16
CA GLY A 192 7.20 0.48 -18.47
C GLY A 192 8.13 0.05 -17.33
N ARG A 193 8.50 0.97 -16.44
CA ARG A 193 9.37 0.71 -15.28
C ARG A 193 8.72 -0.24 -14.27
N ILE A 194 7.39 -0.30 -14.23
CA ILE A 194 6.65 -1.23 -13.37
C ILE A 194 7.03 -2.67 -13.69
N PHE A 195 7.07 -3.02 -14.97
CA PHE A 195 7.42 -4.36 -15.45
C PHE A 195 8.90 -4.68 -15.23
N TYR A 196 9.77 -3.70 -15.48
CA TYR A 196 11.20 -3.83 -15.17
C TYR A 196 11.40 -4.15 -13.69
N ASN A 197 10.77 -3.39 -12.80
CA ASN A 197 10.89 -3.61 -11.35
C ASN A 197 10.33 -4.98 -10.93
N GLN A 198 9.21 -5.43 -11.52
CA GLN A 198 8.67 -6.77 -11.27
C GLN A 198 9.67 -7.87 -11.63
N ALA A 199 10.32 -7.76 -12.80
CA ALA A 199 11.33 -8.72 -13.23
C ALA A 199 12.57 -8.72 -12.31
N ILE A 200 13.04 -7.53 -11.91
CA ILE A 200 14.17 -7.38 -10.97
C ILE A 200 13.83 -7.93 -9.58
N MET A 201 12.66 -7.62 -9.04
CA MET A 201 12.24 -8.15 -7.74
C MET A 201 12.07 -9.67 -7.78
N SER A 202 11.51 -10.21 -8.88
CA SER A 202 11.40 -11.66 -9.08
C SER A 202 12.76 -12.36 -9.08
N SER A 203 13.77 -11.81 -9.79
CA SER A 203 15.13 -12.38 -9.79
C SER A 203 15.83 -12.30 -8.43
N GLN A 204 15.38 -11.41 -7.55
CA GLN A 204 15.83 -11.29 -6.16
C GLN A 204 15.06 -12.19 -5.18
N ASN A 205 14.18 -13.07 -5.68
CA ASN A 205 13.26 -13.92 -4.91
C ASN A 205 12.24 -13.13 -4.07
N ILE A 206 11.80 -11.96 -4.57
CA ILE A 206 10.69 -11.21 -3.98
C ILE A 206 9.45 -11.53 -4.81
N ALA A 207 8.52 -12.30 -4.23
CA ALA A 207 7.35 -12.82 -4.95
C ALA A 207 6.48 -11.70 -5.55
N GLN A 208 6.02 -11.91 -6.79
CA GLN A 208 5.13 -11.02 -7.53
C GLN A 208 3.82 -11.77 -7.81
N VAL A 209 2.74 -11.39 -7.15
CA VAL A 209 1.42 -12.04 -7.25
C VAL A 209 0.41 -11.09 -7.86
N ILE A 210 -0.40 -11.59 -8.79
CA ILE A 210 -1.47 -10.81 -9.43
C ILE A 210 -2.82 -11.48 -9.21
N SER A 211 -3.83 -10.67 -8.92
CA SER A 211 -5.24 -11.05 -8.92
C SER A 211 -6.02 -10.04 -9.74
N CYS A 212 -6.80 -10.53 -10.71
CA CYS A 212 -7.74 -9.72 -11.49
C CYS A 212 -9.06 -9.60 -10.75
#